data_AF-A0A364P2F9-F1
#
_entry.id   AF-A0A364P2F9-F1
#
_cell.length_a   1.000
_cell.length_b   1.000
_cell.length_c   1.000
_cell.angle_alpha   90.00
_cell.angle_beta   90.00
_cell.angle_gamma   90.00
#
_symmetry.space_group_name_H-M   'P 1'
#
loop_
_entity.id
_entity.type
_entity.pdbx_description
1 polymer ?
#
loop_
_entity_poly.entity_id
_entity_poly.type
_entity_poly.pdbx_seq_one_letter_code
_entity_poly.pdbx_strand_id
1 'polypeptide(L)'
;MKRFALPMICLMLPACAATSVPWTNPDVPKEEWSRDYSGCRRYADRDVGWRDDDRDTGSVFRDYDRHQAKKRYDAVLAACMIDRGYVPISRKKE
;
A
#
# COMPACT_ATOMS: atom_id res chain seq x y z
N MET A 1 -40.51 20.61 -24.68
CA MET A 1 -40.02 19.27 -24.33
C MET A 1 -38.58 19.39 -23.84
N LYS A 2 -38.40 19.42 -22.52
CA LYS A 2 -37.09 19.57 -21.86
C LYS A 2 -36.42 18.20 -21.80
N ARG A 3 -35.34 17.99 -22.55
CA ARG A 3 -34.48 16.81 -22.39
C ARG A 3 -33.30 17.23 -21.51
N PHE A 4 -33.34 16.77 -20.26
CA PHE A 4 -32.27 16.87 -19.30
C PHE A 4 -31.04 16.12 -19.84
N ALA A 5 -30.05 16.84 -20.33
CA ALA A 5 -28.71 16.31 -20.56
C ALA A 5 -27.91 16.52 -19.27
N LEU A 6 -28.07 15.59 -18.31
CA LEU A 6 -27.22 15.53 -17.11
C LEU A 6 -25.88 14.87 -17.46
N PRO A 7 -24.78 15.29 -16.82
CA PRO A 7 -23.46 15.33 -17.41
C PRO A 7 -22.68 14.02 -17.28
N MET A 8 -21.90 13.73 -18.31
CA MET A 8 -20.92 12.65 -18.40
C MET A 8 -19.69 12.98 -17.54
N ILE A 9 -19.85 12.99 -16.22
CA ILE A 9 -18.74 13.04 -15.25
C ILE A 9 -18.33 11.59 -14.98
N CYS A 10 -17.66 10.97 -15.96
CA CYS A 10 -16.93 9.73 -15.74
C CYS A 10 -15.62 10.08 -15.02
N LEU A 11 -15.67 9.99 -13.69
CA LEU A 11 -14.61 9.53 -12.79
C LEU A 11 -13.24 9.25 -13.45
N MET A 12 -12.48 10.31 -13.78
CA MET A 12 -11.03 10.20 -13.84
C MET A 12 -10.52 10.55 -12.46
N LEU A 13 -10.44 9.53 -11.59
CA LEU A 13 -9.59 9.58 -10.41
C LEU A 13 -8.15 9.42 -10.92
N PRO A 14 -7.33 10.49 -11.03
CA PRO A 14 -5.91 10.29 -11.28
C PRO A 14 -5.38 9.47 -10.10
N ALA A 15 -4.81 8.31 -10.42
CA ALA A 15 -4.13 7.45 -9.48
C ALA A 15 -2.90 8.17 -8.92
N CYS A 16 -3.10 9.04 -7.93
CA CYS A 16 -2.02 9.59 -7.13
C CYS A 16 -1.52 8.50 -6.19
N ALA A 17 -0.61 7.65 -6.68
CA ALA A 17 0.29 6.88 -5.86
C ALA A 17 1.59 6.61 -6.63
N ALA A 18 2.27 7.69 -7.05
CA ALA A 18 3.66 7.65 -7.46
C ALA A 18 4.59 7.46 -6.23
N THR A 19 4.29 6.46 -5.39
CA THR A 19 5.25 5.90 -4.44
C THR A 19 5.91 4.75 -5.17
N SER A 20 7.21 4.83 -5.38
CA SER A 20 7.98 3.72 -5.94
C SER A 20 7.68 2.45 -5.13
N VAL A 21 7.08 1.46 -5.78
CA VAL A 21 6.77 0.17 -5.14
C VAL A 21 8.09 -0.59 -4.96
N PRO A 22 8.49 -0.97 -3.74
CA PRO A 22 9.76 -1.67 -3.50
C PRO A 22 9.71 -3.16 -3.89
N TRP A 23 8.80 -3.53 -4.80
CA TRP A 23 8.52 -4.89 -5.24
C TRP A 23 8.46 -4.93 -6.77
N THR A 24 8.85 -6.05 -7.35
CA THR A 24 8.87 -6.28 -8.80
C THR A 24 8.29 -7.66 -9.11
N ASN A 25 7.61 -7.77 -10.25
CA ASN A 25 7.19 -9.04 -10.82
C ASN A 25 7.39 -8.94 -12.35
N PRO A 26 8.26 -9.77 -12.97
CA PRO A 26 8.54 -9.70 -14.40
C PRO A 26 7.35 -10.12 -15.28
N ASP A 27 6.40 -10.88 -14.72
CA ASP A 27 5.25 -11.42 -15.44
C ASP A 27 4.04 -10.47 -15.43
N VAL A 28 4.13 -9.35 -14.68
CA VAL A 28 3.04 -8.37 -14.51
C VAL A 28 3.48 -6.98 -15.01
N PRO A 29 2.64 -6.27 -15.77
CA PRO A 29 2.94 -4.89 -16.18
C PRO A 29 3.20 -3.96 -15.00
N LYS A 30 4.18 -3.04 -15.14
CA LYS A 30 4.61 -2.14 -14.05
C LYS A 30 3.49 -1.24 -13.52
N GLU A 31 2.54 -0.91 -14.38
CA GLU A 31 1.36 -0.10 -14.07
C GLU A 31 0.51 -0.78 -12.98
N GLU A 32 0.46 -2.12 -12.99
CA GLU A 32 -0.32 -2.90 -12.04
C GLU A 32 0.37 -3.07 -10.68
N TRP A 33 1.70 -2.93 -10.60
CA TRP A 33 2.45 -3.09 -9.35
C TRP A 33 1.97 -2.13 -8.27
N SER A 34 1.66 -0.89 -8.65
CA SER A 34 1.14 0.14 -7.75
C SER A 34 -0.24 -0.22 -7.20
N ARG A 35 -1.11 -0.76 -8.05
CA ARG A 35 -2.46 -1.20 -7.71
C ARG A 35 -2.39 -2.39 -6.77
N ASP A 36 -1.58 -3.40 -7.09
CA ASP A 36 -1.42 -4.59 -6.28
C ASP A 36 -0.85 -4.26 -4.91
N TYR A 37 0.22 -3.47 -4.88
CA TYR A 37 0.83 -2.98 -3.66
C TYR A 37 -0.19 -2.22 -2.79
N SER A 38 -0.97 -1.31 -3.38
CA SER A 38 -2.02 -0.58 -2.64
C SER A 38 -3.10 -1.52 -2.09
N GLY A 39 -3.43 -2.59 -2.80
CA GLY A 39 -4.36 -3.62 -2.34
C GLY A 39 -3.80 -4.41 -1.15
N CYS A 40 -2.55 -4.87 -1.23
CA CYS A 40 -1.89 -5.56 -0.13
C CYS A 40 -1.66 -4.65 1.08
N ARG A 41 -1.40 -3.36 0.85
CA ARG A 41 -1.29 -2.34 1.90
C ARG A 41 -2.58 -2.27 2.72
N ARG A 42 -3.73 -2.08 2.04
CA ARG A 42 -5.05 -2.03 2.69
C ARG A 42 -5.41 -3.34 3.40
N TYR A 43 -4.98 -4.47 2.85
CA TYR A 43 -5.14 -5.78 3.49
C TYR A 43 -4.38 -5.85 4.81
N ALA A 44 -3.10 -5.47 4.81
CA ALA A 44 -2.27 -5.45 6.02
C ALA A 44 -2.76 -4.41 7.06
N ASP A 45 -3.24 -3.25 6.61
CA ASP A 45 -3.85 -2.23 7.47
C ASP A 45 -5.08 -2.80 8.20
N ARG A 46 -5.93 -3.56 7.49
CA ARG A 46 -7.13 -4.19 8.07
C ARG A 46 -6.78 -5.34 9.03
N ASP A 47 -5.73 -6.10 8.73
CA ASP A 47 -5.34 -7.27 9.52
C ASP A 47 -4.65 -6.88 10.83
N VAL A 48 -3.67 -5.98 10.75
CA VAL A 48 -2.84 -5.61 11.91
C VAL A 48 -3.40 -4.38 12.64
N GLY A 49 -4.21 -3.55 11.98
CA GLY A 49 -4.74 -2.32 12.56
C GLY A 49 -3.69 -1.25 12.82
N TRP A 50 -2.51 -1.37 12.21
CA TRP A 50 -1.41 -0.42 12.37
C TRP A 50 -1.67 0.87 11.57
N ARG A 51 -1.42 2.03 12.18
CA ARG A 51 -1.48 3.34 11.51
C ARG A 51 -0.14 4.07 11.63
N ASP A 52 0.30 4.67 10.53
CA ASP A 52 1.57 5.40 10.48
C ASP A 52 1.53 6.69 11.32
N ASP A 53 0.32 7.24 11.55
CA ASP A 53 0.04 8.53 12.20
C ASP A 53 0.09 8.51 13.74
N ASP A 54 0.32 7.35 14.37
CA ASP A 54 0.44 7.22 15.84
C ASP A 54 1.77 7.78 16.40
N ARG A 55 2.26 8.89 15.88
CA ARG A 55 3.56 9.52 16.22
C ARG A 55 3.51 10.48 17.43
N ASP A 56 2.33 10.86 17.91
CA ASP A 56 2.16 12.03 18.79
C ASP A 56 2.29 11.77 20.32
N THR A 57 2.77 10.62 20.78
CA THR A 57 2.94 10.37 22.22
C THR A 57 4.29 9.75 22.56
N GLY A 58 5.21 10.57 23.09
CA GLY A 58 6.62 10.23 23.37
C GLY A 58 6.88 9.27 24.55
N SER A 59 6.22 8.12 24.58
CA SER A 59 6.46 7.05 25.57
C SER A 59 7.28 5.92 24.95
N VAL A 60 8.44 5.61 25.54
CA VAL A 60 9.39 4.57 25.09
C VAL A 60 8.75 3.17 24.99
N PHE A 61 7.80 2.84 25.88
CA PHE A 61 7.07 1.57 25.82
C PHE A 61 6.13 1.51 24.59
N ARG A 62 5.52 2.64 24.22
CA ARG A 62 4.69 2.74 23.01
C ARG A 62 5.53 2.65 21.75
N ASP A 63 6.76 3.16 21.75
CA ASP A 63 7.67 3.02 20.62
C ASP A 63 8.00 1.55 20.35
N TYR A 64 8.28 0.76 21.40
CA TYR A 64 8.50 -0.68 21.26
C TYR A 64 7.28 -1.39 20.66
N ASP A 65 6.09 -1.15 21.21
CA ASP A 65 4.85 -1.76 20.71
C ASP A 65 4.55 -1.33 19.27
N ARG A 66 4.81 -0.06 18.93
CA ARG A 66 4.69 0.46 17.55
C ARG A 66 5.67 -0.23 16.61
N HIS A 67 6.91 -0.48 17.04
CA HIS A 67 7.88 -1.23 16.25
C HIS A 67 7.44 -2.68 16.01
N GLN A 68 6.88 -3.34 17.03
CA GLN A 68 6.34 -4.69 16.88
C GLN A 68 5.12 -4.71 15.94
N ALA A 69 4.20 -3.77 16.08
CA ALA A 69 3.05 -3.62 15.20
C ALA A 69 3.48 -3.34 13.76
N LYS A 70 4.46 -2.46 13.55
CA LYS A 70 5.04 -2.19 12.22
C LYS A 70 5.66 -3.45 11.62
N LYS A 71 6.43 -4.23 12.38
CA LYS A 71 7.03 -5.48 11.90
C LYS A 71 5.96 -6.49 11.45
N ARG A 72 4.88 -6.62 12.21
CA ARG A 72 3.74 -7.48 11.84
C ARG A 72 3.08 -6.99 10.55
N TYR A 73 2.82 -5.69 10.47
CA TYR A 73 2.29 -5.06 9.26
C TYR A 73 3.16 -5.31 8.03
N ASP A 74 4.48 -5.07 8.14
CA ASP A 74 5.43 -5.31 7.05
C ASP A 74 5.46 -6.79 6.64
N ALA A 75 5.34 -7.72 7.59
CA ALA A 75 5.30 -9.15 7.32
C ALA A 75 4.02 -9.59 6.59
N VAL A 76 2.86 -9.05 6.98
CA VAL A 76 1.57 -9.33 6.30
C VAL A 76 1.56 -8.74 4.89
N LEU A 77 2.08 -7.52 4.73
CA LEU A 77 2.25 -6.89 3.42
C LEU A 77 3.17 -7.74 2.52
N ALA A 78 4.31 -8.18 3.06
CA ALA A 78 5.26 -9.03 2.34
C ALA A 78 4.63 -10.37 1.92
N ALA A 79 3.89 -11.03 2.83
CA ALA A 79 3.20 -12.27 2.52
C ALA A 79 2.20 -12.11 1.37
N CYS A 80 1.39 -11.04 1.38
CA CYS A 80 0.45 -10.74 0.30
C CYS A 80 1.13 -10.49 -1.05
N MET A 81 2.27 -9.79 -1.05
CA MET A 81 3.04 -9.55 -2.28
C MET A 81 3.66 -10.84 -2.83
N ILE A 82 4.24 -11.66 -1.94
CA ILE A 82 4.86 -12.95 -2.31
C ILE A 82 3.82 -13.92 -2.88
N ASP A 83 2.62 -14.00 -2.29
CA ASP A 83 1.52 -14.84 -2.78
C ASP A 83 1.11 -14.47 -4.22
N ARG A 84 1.28 -13.20 -4.60
CA ARG A 84 1.06 -12.68 -5.96
C ARG A 84 2.27 -12.81 -6.89
N GLY A 85 3.33 -13.49 -6.46
CA GLY A 85 4.55 -13.71 -7.24
C GLY A 85 5.50 -12.51 -7.29
N TYR A 86 5.30 -11.49 -6.47
CA TYR A 86 6.23 -10.37 -6.41
C TYR A 86 7.45 -10.70 -5.54
N VAL A 87 8.60 -10.15 -5.95
CA VAL A 87 9.85 -10.22 -5.19
C VAL A 87 10.31 -8.83 -4.78
N PRO A 88 10.99 -8.67 -3.62
CA PRO A 88 11.54 -7.38 -3.23
C PRO A 88 12.56 -6.90 -4.26
N ILE A 89 12.49 -5.62 -4.63
CA ILE A 89 13.57 -4.98 -5.38
C ILE A 89 14.74 -4.91 -4.42
N SER A 90 15.78 -5.73 -4.66
CA SER A 90 17.01 -5.67 -3.89
C SER A 90 17.50 -4.21 -3.91
N ARG A 91 17.43 -3.55 -2.75
CA ARG A 91 18.17 -2.30 -2.57
C ARG A 91 19.63 -2.71 -2.56
N LYS A 92 20.31 -2.60 -3.72
CA LYS A 92 21.76 -2.50 -3.72
C LYS A 92 22.11 -1.47 -2.66
N LYS A 93 22.70 -1.92 -1.55
CA LYS A 93 23.45 -1.05 -0.65
C LYS A 93 24.59 -0.53 -1.50
N GLU A 94 24.45 0.69 -1.98
CA GLU A 94 25.59 1.51 -2.38
C GLU A 94 26.14 2.18 -1.11
#